data_AF-A0A918DPI5-F1
#
_entry.id   AF-A0A918DPI5-F1
#
_cell.length_a   1.000
_cell.length_b   1.000
_cell.length_c   1.000
_cell.angle_alpha   90.00
_cell.angle_beta   90.00
_cell.angle_gamma   90.00
#
_symmetry.space_group_name_H-M   'P 1'
#
loop_
_entity.id
_entity.type
_entity.pdbx_description
1 polymer ?
#
loop_
_entity_poly.entity_id
_entity_poly.type
_entity_poly.pdbx_seq_one_letter_code
_entity_poly.pdbx_strand_id
1 'polypeptide(L)'
;MTTPHGGYHVSLEGLQRRTARARDQADVWVAEREALREVFMREGNPLGNDQYGAALEKRLPVINEGVFGAFDAVIGELESVAERLRLSTVTYSAAEHVNGG
;
A
#
# COMPACT_ATOMS: atom_id res chain seq x y z
N MET A 1 -20.89 44.00 1.92
CA MET A 1 -19.71 43.19 1.60
C MET A 1 -19.94 41.80 2.13
N THR A 2 -20.36 40.87 1.28
CA THR A 2 -20.52 39.45 1.61
C THR A 2 -19.13 38.82 1.55
N THR A 3 -18.62 38.40 2.70
CA THR A 3 -17.37 37.64 2.79
C THR A 3 -17.51 36.38 1.94
N PRO A 4 -16.59 36.08 1.00
CA PRO A 4 -16.61 34.79 0.33
C PRO A 4 -16.41 33.73 1.41
N HIS A 5 -17.37 32.80 1.55
CA HIS A 5 -17.17 31.62 2.36
C HIS A 5 -15.91 30.93 1.84
N GLY A 6 -14.87 30.86 2.67
CA GLY A 6 -13.62 30.19 2.34
C GLY A 6 -13.86 28.71 2.09
N GLY A 7 -14.15 28.36 0.84
CA GLY A 7 -14.30 26.98 0.41
C GLY A 7 -12.95 26.27 0.45
N TYR A 8 -12.95 25.00 0.87
CA TYR A 8 -11.80 24.13 0.72
C TYR A 8 -11.54 23.91 -0.77
N HIS A 9 -10.51 24.57 -1.32
CA HIS A 9 -10.05 24.31 -2.67
C HIS A 9 -9.09 23.12 -2.66
N VAL A 10 -9.52 22.01 -3.24
CA VAL A 10 -8.65 20.86 -3.50
C VAL A 10 -8.10 21.01 -4.93
N SER A 11 -6.79 20.84 -5.12
CA SER A 11 -6.18 20.82 -6.45
C SER A 11 -6.33 19.41 -7.04
N LEU A 12 -7.00 19.30 -8.19
CA LEU A 12 -7.16 18.03 -8.92
C LEU A 12 -5.80 17.40 -9.27
N GLU A 13 -4.85 18.21 -9.71
CA GLU A 13 -3.46 17.79 -9.95
C GLU A 13 -2.78 17.29 -8.66
N GLY A 14 -3.06 17.95 -7.53
CA GLY A 14 -2.60 17.52 -6.21
C GLY A 14 -3.14 16.14 -5.81
N LEU A 15 -4.42 15.85 -6.10
CA LEU A 15 -5.01 14.53 -5.87
C LEU A 15 -4.37 13.47 -6.77
N GLN A 16 -4.23 13.75 -8.06
CA GLN A 16 -3.63 12.81 -9.01
C GLN A 16 -2.19 12.46 -8.65
N ARG A 17 -1.35 13.44 -8.29
CA ARG A 17 0.02 13.20 -7.83
C ARG A 17 0.07 12.34 -6.57
N ARG A 18 -0.86 12.56 -5.63
CA ARG A 18 -0.92 11.76 -4.40
C ARG A 18 -1.41 10.33 -4.65
N THR A 19 -2.36 10.15 -5.57
CA THR A 19 -2.79 8.82 -6.05
C THR A 19 -1.62 8.05 -6.66
N ALA A 20 -0.87 8.70 -7.57
CA ALA A 20 0.30 8.09 -8.20
C ALA A 20 1.35 7.69 -7.15
N ARG A 21 1.69 8.61 -6.25
CA ARG A 21 2.65 8.33 -5.17
C ARG A 21 2.24 7.16 -4.27
N ALA A 22 0.95 7.05 -3.93
CA ALA A 22 0.47 5.93 -3.11
C ALA A 22 0.62 4.58 -3.83
N ARG A 23 0.38 4.56 -5.15
CA ARG A 23 0.61 3.37 -5.98
C ARG A 23 2.08 3.03 -6.12
N ASP A 24 2.93 4.01 -6.44
CA ASP A 24 4.37 3.80 -6.54
C ASP A 24 4.94 3.22 -5.23
N GLN A 25 4.45 3.72 -4.08
CA GLN A 25 4.86 3.19 -2.79
C GLN A 25 4.37 1.75 -2.55
N ALA A 26 3.15 1.41 -3.00
CA ALA A 26 2.65 0.04 -2.92
C ALA A 26 3.49 -0.91 -3.78
N ASP A 27 3.86 -0.50 -4.99
CA ASP A 27 4.73 -1.27 -5.89
C ASP A 27 6.11 -1.54 -5.28
N VAL A 28 6.69 -0.54 -4.59
CA VAL A 28 7.94 -0.72 -3.84
C VAL A 28 7.77 -1.80 -2.75
N TRP A 29 6.69 -1.75 -1.97
CA TRP A 29 6.45 -2.74 -0.92
C TRP A 29 6.17 -4.15 -1.47
N VAL A 30 5.50 -4.25 -2.62
CA VAL A 30 5.34 -5.52 -3.33
C VAL A 30 6.70 -6.08 -3.75
N ALA A 31 7.57 -5.26 -4.34
CA ALA A 31 8.90 -5.69 -4.76
C ALA A 31 9.75 -6.17 -3.58
N GLU A 32 9.76 -5.43 -2.47
CA GLU A 32 10.49 -5.81 -1.25
C GLU A 32 9.94 -7.12 -0.63
N ARG A 33 8.60 -7.28 -0.62
CA ARG A 33 7.94 -8.51 -0.17
C ARG A 33 8.38 -9.73 -0.99
N GLU A 34 8.37 -9.60 -2.31
CA GLU A 34 8.76 -10.71 -3.19
C GLU A 34 10.27 -11.01 -3.09
N ALA A 35 11.13 -9.99 -3.01
CA ALA A 35 12.56 -10.18 -2.78
C ALA A 35 12.82 -10.92 -1.45
N LEU A 36 12.10 -10.57 -0.39
CA LEU A 36 12.21 -11.25 0.89
C LEU A 36 11.70 -12.70 0.80
N ARG A 37 10.59 -12.94 0.09
CA ARG A 37 10.08 -14.28 -0.15
C ARG A 37 11.10 -15.15 -0.88
N GLU A 38 11.79 -14.61 -1.89
CA GLU A 38 12.87 -15.31 -2.59
C GLU A 38 14.01 -15.69 -1.64
N VAL A 39 14.41 -14.79 -0.74
CA VAL A 39 15.40 -15.08 0.30
C VAL A 39 14.91 -16.22 1.19
N PHE A 40 13.67 -16.15 1.68
CA PHE A 40 13.09 -17.22 2.51
C PHE A 40 12.97 -18.56 1.78
N MET A 41 12.71 -18.58 0.46
CA MET A 41 12.68 -19.84 -0.29
C MET A 41 14.07 -20.41 -0.56
N ARG A 42 15.04 -19.54 -0.88
CA ARG A 42 16.43 -19.94 -1.17
C ARG A 42 17.16 -20.37 0.09
N GLU A 43 16.97 -19.61 1.16
CA GLU A 43 17.72 -19.74 2.40
C GLU A 43 16.92 -20.46 3.48
N GLY A 44 15.58 -20.56 3.39
CA GLY A 44 14.73 -21.20 4.41
C GLY A 44 14.80 -22.73 4.48
N ASN A 45 15.76 -23.33 3.77
CA ASN A 45 16.19 -24.72 4.01
C ASN A 45 17.65 -24.81 4.51
N PRO A 46 18.11 -24.08 5.56
CA PRO A 46 19.52 -24.10 5.96
C PRO A 46 19.75 -24.88 7.25
N LEU A 47 18.70 -25.31 7.95
CA LEU A 47 18.84 -25.88 9.27
C LEU A 47 18.80 -27.38 9.12
N GLY A 48 19.99 -27.97 9.13
CA GLY A 48 20.17 -29.41 9.16
C GLY A 48 19.35 -30.06 10.28
N ASN A 49 19.36 -31.39 10.28
CA ASN A 49 18.58 -32.26 11.18
C ASN A 49 18.98 -32.18 12.67
N ASP A 50 19.35 -31.00 13.17
CA ASP A 50 19.58 -30.73 14.58
C ASP A 50 18.30 -30.22 15.29
N GLN A 51 18.36 -30.19 16.61
CA GLN A 51 17.26 -29.75 17.46
C GLN A 51 16.87 -28.27 17.25
N TYR A 52 17.77 -27.44 16.73
CA TYR A 52 17.49 -26.04 16.43
C TYR A 52 16.76 -25.89 15.09
N GLY A 53 17.09 -26.71 14.09
CA GLY A 53 16.38 -26.79 12.82
C GLY A 53 14.93 -27.24 12.96
N ALA A 54 14.68 -28.32 13.70
CA ALA A 54 13.33 -28.78 13.97
C ALA A 54 12.49 -27.77 14.77
N ALA A 55 13.12 -26.97 15.63
CA ALA A 55 12.45 -25.92 16.39
C ALA A 55 12.12 -24.70 15.52
N LEU A 56 13.03 -24.30 14.60
CA LEU A 56 12.77 -23.20 13.70
C LEU A 56 11.75 -23.58 12.62
N GLU A 57 11.80 -24.81 12.09
CA GLU A 57 10.84 -25.32 11.11
C GLU A 57 9.40 -25.22 11.62
N LYS A 58 9.17 -25.46 12.92
CA LYS A 58 7.86 -25.28 13.56
C LYS A 58 7.42 -23.82 13.69
N ARG A 59 8.36 -22.89 13.80
CA ARG A 59 8.08 -21.44 13.98
C ARG A 59 8.07 -20.67 12.66
N LEU A 60 8.72 -21.21 11.63
CA LEU A 60 8.84 -20.62 10.29
C LEU A 60 7.48 -20.23 9.68
N PRO A 61 6.42 -21.05 9.75
CA PRO A 61 5.10 -20.64 9.26
C PRO A 61 4.56 -19.40 9.96
N VAL A 62 4.68 -19.34 11.30
CA VAL A 62 4.19 -18.19 12.10
C VAL A 62 5.03 -16.93 11.83
N ILE A 63 6.34 -17.08 11.65
CA ILE A 63 7.24 -15.98 11.29
C ILE A 63 6.88 -15.47 9.89
N ASN A 64 6.66 -16.37 8.93
CA ASN A 64 6.25 -16.03 7.57
C ASN A 64 4.90 -15.30 7.57
N GLU A 65 3.90 -15.82 8.27
CA GLU A 65 2.59 -15.17 8.39
C GLU A 65 2.70 -13.77 9.01
N GLY A 66 3.50 -13.60 10.07
CA GLY A 66 3.69 -12.30 10.70
C GLY A 66 4.40 -11.29 9.80
N VAL A 67 5.48 -11.72 9.14
CA VAL A 67 6.28 -10.85 8.27
C VAL A 67 5.51 -10.50 7.00
N PHE A 68 5.05 -11.50 6.24
CA PHE A 68 4.36 -11.26 4.98
C PHE A 68 2.96 -10.67 5.19
N GLY A 69 2.29 -10.99 6.30
CA GLY A 69 1.04 -10.33 6.68
C GLY A 69 1.21 -8.83 6.96
N ALA A 70 2.35 -8.41 7.53
CA ALA A 70 2.64 -6.99 7.72
C ALA A 70 2.86 -6.27 6.38
N PHE A 71 3.55 -6.89 5.42
CA PHE A 71 3.65 -6.35 4.06
C PHE A 71 2.28 -6.21 3.40
N ASP A 72 1.47 -7.27 3.47
CA ASP A 72 0.13 -7.29 2.87
C ASP A 72 -0.78 -6.19 3.46
N ALA A 73 -0.68 -5.94 4.77
CA ALA A 73 -1.41 -4.87 5.43
C ALA A 73 -1.00 -3.48 4.91
N VAL A 74 0.31 -3.20 4.82
CA VAL A 74 0.82 -1.90 4.34
C VAL A 74 0.43 -1.67 2.87
N ILE A 75 0.57 -2.69 2.03
CA ILE A 75 0.18 -2.62 0.61
C ILE A 75 -1.31 -2.32 0.50
N GLY A 76 -2.16 -3.06 1.23
CA GLY A 76 -3.61 -2.86 1.22
C GLY A 76 -4.04 -1.47 1.70
N GLU A 77 -3.36 -0.91 2.70
CA GLU A 77 -3.61 0.47 3.15
C GLU A 77 -3.26 1.50 2.07
N LEU A 78 -2.12 1.35 1.40
CA LEU A 78 -1.69 2.25 0.32
C LEU A 78 -2.62 2.19 -0.89
N GLU A 79 -3.04 0.99 -1.29
CA GLU A 79 -4.02 0.78 -2.36
C GLU A 79 -5.37 1.41 -2.00
N SER A 80 -5.82 1.25 -0.74
CA SER A 80 -7.06 1.86 -0.25
C SER A 80 -6.99 3.40 -0.29
N VAL A 81 -5.85 3.98 0.11
CA VAL A 81 -5.62 5.43 0.03
C VAL A 81 -5.64 5.89 -1.43
N ALA A 82 -4.94 5.19 -2.33
CA ALA A 82 -4.91 5.53 -3.75
C ALA A 82 -6.33 5.50 -4.35
N GLU A 83 -7.14 4.50 -4.00
CA GLU A 83 -8.50 4.38 -4.51
C GLU A 83 -9.41 5.50 -3.99
N ARG A 84 -9.32 5.85 -2.70
CA ARG A 84 -10.08 6.97 -2.13
C ARG A 84 -9.72 8.31 -2.78
N LEU A 85 -8.43 8.54 -3.06
CA LEU A 85 -7.97 9.75 -3.76
C LEU A 85 -8.45 9.78 -5.22
N ARG A 86 -8.45 8.63 -5.90
CA ARG A 86 -8.99 8.48 -7.25
C ARG A 86 -10.49 8.78 -7.29
N LEU A 87 -11.26 8.20 -6.37
CA LEU A 87 -12.70 8.46 -6.25
C LEU A 87 -12.98 9.94 -5.96
N SER A 88 -12.20 10.57 -5.06
CA SER A 88 -12.30 12.01 -4.81
C SER A 88 -12.05 12.82 -6.08
N THR A 89 -11.06 12.45 -6.89
CA THR A 89 -10.76 13.12 -8.17
C THR A 89 -11.96 13.04 -9.13
N VAL A 90 -12.58 11.85 -9.25
CA VAL A 90 -13.77 11.66 -10.09
C VAL A 90 -14.92 12.55 -9.62
N THR A 91 -15.20 12.58 -8.30
CA THR A 91 -16.26 13.41 -7.73
C THR A 91 -16.03 14.90 -7.98
N TYR A 92 -14.80 15.39 -7.79
CA TYR A 92 -14.47 16.80 -8.04
C TYR A 92 -14.58 17.17 -9.52
N SER A 93 -14.09 16.31 -10.42
CA SER A 93 -14.21 16.55 -11.86
C SER A 93 -15.68 16.62 -12.31
N ALA A 94 -16.54 15.74 -11.78
CA ALA A 94 -17.97 15.76 -12.07
C ALA A 94 -18.63 17.05 -11.56
N ALA A 95 -18.25 17.53 -10.37
CA ALA A 95 -18.78 18.76 -9.81
C ALA A 95 -18.34 20.03 -10.57
N GLU A 96 -17.12 20.05 -11.12
CA GLU A 96 -16.66 21.13 -12.00
C GLU A 96 -17.43 21.14 -13.33
N HIS A 97 -17.71 19.98 -13.92
CA HIS A 97 -18.48 19.89 -15.16
C HIS A 97 -19.95 20.28 -15.00
N VAL A 98 -20.56 20.06 -13.82
CA VAL A 98 -21.97 20.42 -13.55
C VAL A 98 -22.15 21.91 -13.25
N ASN A 99 -21.15 22.60 -12.67
CA ASN A 99 -21.23 24.03 -12.35
C ASN A 99 -20.72 24.96 -13.46
N GLY A 100 -20.11 24.41 -14.52
CA GLY A 100 -19.51 25.16 -15.64
C GLY A 100 -20.31 25.15 -16.94
N GLY A 101 -21.54 24.63 -16.94
CA GLY A 101 -22.49 24.65 -18.08
C GLY A 101 -23.68 25.54 -17.80
#